data_AF-A0A1R1L7H1-F1
#
_entry.id   AF-A0A1R1L7H1-F1
#
_cell.length_a   1.000
_cell.length_b   1.000
_cell.length_c   1.000
_cell.angle_alpha   90.00
_cell.angle_beta   90.00
_cell.angle_gamma   90.00
#
_symmetry.space_group_name_H-M   'P 1'
#
loop_
_entity.id
_entity.type
_entity.pdbx_description
1 polymer ?
#
loop_
_entity_poly.entity_id
_entity_poly.type
_entity_poly.pdbx_seq_one_letter_code
_entity_poly.pdbx_strand_id
1 'polypeptide(L)'
;MIPGPAALPPWPLWYPGSPHRRTTPAVHRSAERRVSEPMTDVVIGSDGLARPRWAAVDALLQEYYDSEWGMPVRDERGLFERLSLEAFQSGLSWATILRKRPAFRAAFADFEPDAVAAFGASEVDRLLADPGIVRNRAKILATIGNARATVALRADGGLAPLIWSFQPEATPRPRTLAEIPTSSAESRSLSTALRARGFRFVGPTTMFALMEAVGMVDTHLISSHRRGASGVWT
;
A
#
# COMPACT_ATOMS: atom_id res chain seq x y z
N MET A 1 20.15 -13.75 -29.52
CA MET A 1 19.12 -12.86 -28.93
C MET A 1 18.31 -13.73 -27.97
N ILE A 2 18.69 -13.73 -26.69
CA ILE A 2 18.15 -14.63 -25.66
C ILE A 2 17.13 -13.82 -24.85
N PRO A 3 15.87 -14.24 -24.71
CA PRO A 3 14.93 -13.56 -23.83
C PRO A 3 15.29 -13.89 -22.37
N GLY A 4 15.52 -12.83 -21.58
CA GLY A 4 15.81 -12.92 -20.15
C GLY A 4 14.59 -13.40 -19.34
N PRO A 5 14.82 -14.00 -18.16
CA PRO A 5 13.76 -14.58 -17.35
C PRO A 5 12.84 -13.50 -16.76
N ALA A 6 11.53 -13.75 -16.79
CA ALA A 6 10.51 -12.93 -16.19
C ALA A 6 10.71 -12.83 -14.66
N ALA A 7 10.81 -11.61 -14.16
CA ALA A 7 10.85 -11.33 -12.74
C ALA A 7 9.46 -11.58 -12.11
N LEU A 8 9.43 -12.44 -11.10
CA LEU A 8 8.23 -12.74 -10.30
C LEU A 8 7.82 -11.51 -9.46
N PRO A 9 6.50 -11.28 -9.25
CA PRO A 9 6.03 -10.19 -8.39
C PRO A 9 6.34 -10.45 -6.91
N PRO A 10 6.65 -9.41 -6.10
CA PRO A 10 7.03 -9.56 -4.71
C PRO A 10 5.79 -9.58 -3.80
N TRP A 11 5.18 -10.76 -3.60
CA TRP A 11 4.26 -10.98 -2.48
C TRP A 11 4.68 -12.21 -1.68
N PRO A 12 4.55 -12.21 -0.34
CA PRO A 12 4.82 -13.38 0.47
C PRO A 12 3.73 -14.45 0.29
N LEU A 13 4.18 -15.65 -0.11
CA LEU A 13 3.40 -16.89 -0.15
C LEU A 13 2.84 -17.24 1.23
N TRP A 14 1.50 -17.27 1.35
CA TRP A 14 0.81 -17.98 2.42
C TRP A 14 -0.37 -18.77 1.82
N TYR A 15 -0.14 -20.06 1.58
CA TYR A 15 -1.17 -21.08 1.38
C TYR A 15 -0.91 -22.20 2.40
N PRO A 16 -1.78 -22.44 3.40
CA PRO A 16 -1.74 -23.66 4.17
C PRO A 16 -2.51 -24.79 3.46
N GLY A 17 -1.77 -25.82 3.06
CA GLY A 17 -2.13 -27.24 3.20
C GLY A 17 -3.38 -27.78 2.50
N SER A 18 -3.16 -28.49 1.40
CA SER A 18 -4.10 -29.50 0.88
C SER A 18 -4.32 -30.63 1.91
N PRO A 19 -5.55 -31.02 2.27
CA PRO A 19 -5.77 -32.22 3.05
C PRO A 19 -5.69 -33.47 2.17
N HIS A 20 -4.93 -34.46 2.63
CA HIS A 20 -4.84 -35.80 2.06
C HIS A 20 -6.23 -36.45 1.90
N ARG A 21 -6.50 -36.98 0.71
CA ARG A 21 -7.65 -37.87 0.43
C ARG A 21 -7.54 -39.15 1.25
N ARG A 22 -8.56 -39.45 2.05
CA ARG A 22 -8.95 -40.83 2.37
C ARG A 22 -10.22 -41.16 1.60
N THR A 23 -10.20 -42.32 0.94
CA THR A 23 -11.28 -42.88 0.13
C THR A 23 -12.25 -43.67 1.01
N THR A 24 -13.56 -43.48 0.79
CA THR A 24 -14.63 -44.43 1.14
C THR A 24 -15.90 -44.07 0.35
N PRO A 25 -16.78 -45.04 0.02
CA PRO A 25 -17.59 -45.02 -1.20
C PRO A 25 -18.96 -44.35 -1.06
N ALA A 26 -19.54 -44.10 -2.24
CA ALA A 26 -20.69 -43.25 -2.51
C ALA A 26 -22.04 -43.79 -2.00
N VAL A 27 -22.86 -42.86 -1.48
CA VAL A 27 -24.32 -42.99 -1.46
C VAL A 27 -24.88 -41.83 -2.29
N HIS A 28 -25.52 -42.18 -3.40
CA HIS A 28 -26.22 -41.22 -4.27
C HIS A 28 -27.39 -40.59 -3.52
N ARG A 29 -27.31 -39.29 -3.27
CA ARG A 29 -28.49 -38.45 -3.01
C ARG A 29 -28.38 -37.24 -3.92
N SER A 30 -29.36 -37.10 -4.82
CA SER A 30 -29.48 -35.98 -5.75
C SER A 30 -29.55 -34.67 -4.97
N ALA A 31 -28.43 -33.95 -4.93
CA ALA A 31 -28.39 -32.58 -4.44
C ALA A 31 -28.56 -31.67 -5.64
N GLU A 32 -29.65 -30.90 -5.64
CA GLU A 32 -29.81 -29.73 -6.49
C GLU A 32 -28.52 -28.93 -6.48
N ARG A 33 -28.00 -28.67 -7.68
CA ARG A 33 -26.80 -27.89 -7.90
C ARG A 33 -27.09 -26.48 -7.40
N ARG A 34 -26.77 -26.19 -6.12
CA ARG A 34 -26.63 -24.80 -5.67
C ARG A 34 -25.69 -24.15 -6.67
N VAL A 35 -26.21 -23.17 -7.40
CA VAL A 35 -25.38 -22.22 -8.12
C VAL A 35 -24.37 -21.74 -7.09
N SER A 36 -23.10 -22.08 -7.29
CA SER A 36 -22.02 -21.56 -6.46
C SER A 36 -22.11 -20.05 -6.57
N GLU A 37 -22.49 -19.37 -5.47
CA GLU A 37 -22.41 -17.93 -5.39
C GLU A 37 -21.03 -17.51 -5.92
N PRO A 38 -20.95 -16.46 -6.76
CA PRO A 38 -19.66 -15.98 -7.21
C PRO A 38 -18.86 -15.69 -5.95
N MET A 39 -17.73 -16.38 -5.77
CA MET A 39 -16.85 -16.15 -4.64
C MET A 39 -16.30 -14.73 -4.77
N THR A 40 -17.03 -13.78 -4.21
CA THR A 40 -16.55 -12.41 -4.09
C THR A 40 -15.40 -12.45 -3.10
N ASP A 41 -14.25 -11.85 -3.43
CA ASP A 41 -13.08 -11.80 -2.55
C ASP A 41 -13.26 -10.86 -1.34
N VAL A 42 -14.52 -10.60 -0.98
CA VAL A 42 -14.93 -9.84 0.19
C VAL A 42 -15.45 -10.78 1.28
N VAL A 43 -15.29 -10.33 2.52
CA VAL A 43 -15.86 -10.88 3.73
C VAL A 43 -16.88 -9.86 4.22
N ILE A 44 -18.09 -10.33 4.52
CA ILE A 44 -19.13 -9.50 5.15
C ILE A 44 -18.89 -9.53 6.66
N GLY A 45 -18.61 -8.36 7.24
CA GLY A 45 -18.44 -8.21 8.68
C GLY A 45 -19.75 -8.36 9.45
N SER A 46 -19.67 -8.46 10.79
CA SER A 46 -20.86 -8.48 11.66
C SER A 46 -21.66 -7.17 11.63
N ASP A 47 -21.04 -6.11 11.12
CA ASP A 47 -21.63 -4.80 10.82
C ASP A 47 -22.33 -4.74 9.45
N GLY A 48 -22.32 -5.84 8.68
CA GLY A 48 -22.89 -5.91 7.33
C GLY A 48 -22.02 -5.29 6.24
N LEU A 49 -20.83 -4.79 6.56
CA LEU A 49 -19.96 -4.13 5.60
C LEU A 49 -19.04 -5.14 4.88
N ALA A 50 -19.01 -5.06 3.55
CA ALA A 50 -18.17 -5.89 2.69
C ALA A 50 -16.75 -5.34 2.60
N ARG A 51 -15.75 -6.14 3.00
CA ARG A 51 -14.33 -5.78 2.99
C ARG A 51 -13.49 -6.86 2.31
N PRO A 52 -12.40 -6.53 1.59
CA PRO A 52 -11.50 -7.54 1.07
C PRO A 52 -10.91 -8.36 2.21
N ARG A 53 -10.56 -9.62 1.94
CA ARG A 53 -10.05 -10.55 2.97
C ARG A 53 -8.92 -9.95 3.82
N TRP A 54 -7.98 -9.23 3.20
CA TRP A 54 -6.85 -8.63 3.92
C TRP A 54 -7.27 -7.56 4.92
N ALA A 55 -8.36 -6.83 4.66
CA ALA A 55 -8.87 -5.80 5.56
C ALA A 55 -9.70 -6.42 6.69
N ALA A 56 -10.33 -7.57 6.45
CA ALA A 56 -11.23 -8.22 7.42
C ALA A 56 -10.51 -8.98 8.54
N VAL A 57 -9.19 -9.20 8.47
CA VAL A 57 -8.48 -10.13 9.37
C VAL A 57 -8.31 -9.66 10.81
N ASP A 58 -8.24 -8.35 11.07
CA ASP A 58 -8.15 -7.79 12.42
C ASP A 58 -8.67 -6.35 12.48
N ALA A 59 -8.99 -5.88 13.69
CA ALA A 59 -9.63 -4.58 13.92
C ALA A 59 -8.80 -3.38 13.41
N LEU A 60 -7.46 -3.44 13.50
CA LEU A 60 -6.60 -2.35 13.04
C LEU A 60 -6.64 -2.22 11.51
N LEU A 61 -6.67 -3.34 10.80
CA LEU A 61 -6.77 -3.34 9.34
C LEU A 61 -8.18 -2.96 8.86
N GLN A 62 -9.23 -3.36 9.59
CA GLN A 62 -10.60 -2.93 9.31
C GLN A 62 -10.71 -1.41 9.45
N GLU A 63 -10.28 -0.85 10.58
CA GLU A 63 -10.32 0.59 10.83
C GLU A 63 -9.55 1.37 9.77
N TYR A 64 -8.33 0.91 9.43
CA TYR A 64 -7.54 1.53 8.38
C TYR A 64 -8.24 1.50 7.01
N TYR A 65 -8.86 0.38 6.63
CA TYR A 65 -9.58 0.27 5.37
C TYR A 65 -10.82 1.17 5.33
N ASP A 66 -11.55 1.24 6.43
CA ASP A 66 -12.84 1.91 6.50
C ASP A 66 -12.71 3.43 6.59
N SER A 67 -11.60 3.93 7.13
CA SER A 67 -11.43 5.35 7.44
C SER A 67 -10.30 6.04 6.66
N GLU A 68 -9.24 5.31 6.30
CA GLU A 68 -8.02 5.92 5.75
C GLU A 68 -7.69 5.48 4.32
N TRP A 69 -7.66 4.17 4.07
CA TRP A 69 -7.17 3.65 2.79
C TRP A 69 -8.08 4.07 1.64
N GLY A 70 -7.47 4.58 0.57
CA GLY A 70 -8.20 5.06 -0.59
C GLY A 70 -8.90 6.41 -0.38
N MET A 71 -8.68 7.08 0.76
CA MET A 71 -9.15 8.46 0.95
C MET A 71 -8.12 9.49 0.51
N PRO A 72 -8.55 10.64 -0.05
CA PRO A 72 -7.63 11.63 -0.60
C PRO A 72 -6.72 12.23 0.48
N VAL A 73 -5.41 12.11 0.27
CA VAL A 73 -4.39 12.81 1.06
C VAL A 73 -3.71 13.83 0.15
N ARG A 74 -3.81 15.12 0.50
CA ARG A 74 -3.35 16.23 -0.35
C ARG A 74 -2.39 17.19 0.32
N ASP A 75 -2.12 17.03 1.61
CA ASP A 75 -1.11 17.81 2.31
C ASP A 75 0.28 17.19 2.17
N GLU A 76 1.32 18.02 2.21
CA GLU A 76 2.71 17.63 1.97
C GLU A 76 3.19 16.60 2.99
N ARG A 77 2.93 16.86 4.27
CA ARG A 77 3.33 16.00 5.38
C ARG A 77 2.67 14.64 5.28
N GLY A 78 1.36 14.61 5.06
CA GLY A 78 0.58 13.40 4.88
C GLY A 78 1.12 12.54 3.75
N LEU A 79 1.41 13.14 2.58
CA LEU A 79 1.99 12.41 1.45
C LEU A 79 3.42 11.92 1.74
N PHE A 80 4.25 12.73 2.39
CA PHE A 80 5.60 12.32 2.78
C PHE A 80 5.59 11.15 3.78
N GLU A 81 4.67 11.14 4.74
CA GLU A 81 4.44 10.02 5.65
C GLU A 81 4.07 8.75 4.86
N ARG A 82 3.04 8.79 4.00
CA ARG A 82 2.62 7.59 3.23
C ARG A 82 3.76 7.08 2.36
N LEU A 83 4.42 7.96 1.60
CA LEU A 83 5.55 7.59 0.74
C LEU A 83 6.66 6.90 1.54
N SER A 84 6.97 7.41 2.74
CA SER A 84 7.99 6.83 3.61
C SER A 84 7.59 5.47 4.15
N LEU A 85 6.34 5.31 4.60
CA LEU A 85 5.83 4.02 5.12
C LEU A 85 5.78 2.94 4.02
N GLU A 86 5.42 3.31 2.79
CA GLU A 86 5.46 2.40 1.63
C GLU A 86 6.90 1.94 1.33
N ALA A 87 7.88 2.84 1.45
CA ALA A 87 9.29 2.44 1.34
C ALA A 87 9.71 1.45 2.44
N PHE A 88 9.18 1.60 3.67
CA PHE A 88 9.47 0.68 4.76
C PHE A 88 8.80 -0.69 4.60
N GLN A 89 7.68 -0.78 3.88
CA GLN A 89 6.92 -2.02 3.70
C GLN A 89 7.68 -3.13 2.96
N SER A 90 8.65 -2.82 2.09
CA SER A 90 9.36 -3.84 1.30
C SER A 90 9.91 -4.98 2.18
N GLY A 91 9.41 -6.21 1.96
CA GLY A 91 9.77 -7.42 2.70
C GLY A 91 8.94 -7.71 3.97
N LEU A 92 7.91 -6.92 4.25
CA LEU A 92 7.06 -7.03 5.44
C LEU A 92 5.57 -6.97 5.07
N SER A 93 4.69 -7.42 5.96
CA SER A 93 3.25 -7.19 5.79
C SER A 93 2.91 -5.73 6.08
N TRP A 94 1.89 -5.18 5.39
CA TRP A 94 1.39 -3.84 5.70
C TRP A 94 0.91 -3.72 7.15
N ALA A 95 0.27 -4.77 7.68
CA ALA A 95 -0.11 -4.85 9.10
C ALA A 95 1.07 -4.60 10.06
N THR A 96 2.27 -5.08 9.70
CA THR A 96 3.49 -4.84 10.49
C THR A 96 3.85 -3.36 10.50
N ILE A 97 3.78 -2.70 9.35
CA ILE A 97 4.07 -1.26 9.23
C ILE A 97 3.01 -0.45 9.97
N LEU A 98 1.74 -0.78 9.79
CA LEU A 98 0.62 -0.08 10.41
C LEU A 98 0.69 -0.12 11.95
N ARG A 99 0.98 -1.29 12.54
CA ARG A 99 1.20 -1.42 13.99
C ARG A 99 2.38 -0.60 14.49
N LYS A 100 3.42 -0.42 13.66
CA LYS A 100 4.60 0.38 13.97
C LYS A 100 4.42 1.87 13.65
N ARG A 101 3.33 2.28 12.98
CA ARG A 101 3.13 3.66 12.52
C ARG A 101 3.24 4.70 13.65
N PRO A 102 2.69 4.51 14.86
CA PRO A 102 2.88 5.45 15.97
C PRO A 102 4.36 5.61 16.36
N ALA A 103 5.11 4.51 16.39
CA ALA A 103 6.55 4.55 16.66
C ALA A 103 7.32 5.24 15.52
N PHE A 104 6.95 5.00 14.26
CA PHE A 104 7.53 5.72 13.12
C PHE A 104 7.30 7.23 13.21
N ARG A 105 6.07 7.66 13.54
CA ARG A 105 5.77 9.09 13.75
C ARG A 105 6.66 9.67 14.85
N ALA A 106 6.73 9.05 16.03
CA ALA A 106 7.60 9.52 17.10
C ALA A 106 9.09 9.56 16.68
N ALA A 107 9.56 8.52 15.99
CA ALA A 107 10.95 8.38 15.57
C ALA A 107 11.37 9.44 14.53
N PHE A 108 10.48 9.75 13.60
CA PHE A 108 10.70 10.67 12.48
C PHE A 108 10.01 12.03 12.66
N ALA A 109 9.92 12.53 13.90
CA ALA A 109 9.38 13.87 14.19
C ALA A 109 8.02 14.14 13.51
N ASP A 110 7.12 13.16 13.65
CA ASP A 110 5.78 13.13 13.08
C ASP A 110 5.73 13.26 11.55
N PHE A 111 6.84 12.92 10.89
CA PHE A 111 7.08 13.10 9.46
C PHE A 111 7.02 14.57 9.00
N GLU A 112 7.35 15.53 9.87
CA GLU A 112 7.56 16.92 9.45
C GLU A 112 8.78 17.01 8.50
N PRO A 113 8.62 17.36 7.21
CA PRO A 113 9.71 17.26 6.23
C PRO A 113 10.95 18.07 6.60
N ASP A 114 10.79 19.29 7.14
CA ASP A 114 11.90 20.14 7.56
C ASP A 114 12.69 19.52 8.72
N ALA A 115 11.98 18.98 9.71
CA ALA A 115 12.61 18.34 10.86
C ALA A 115 13.39 17.09 10.45
N VAL A 116 12.78 16.23 9.62
CA VAL A 116 13.43 15.01 9.14
C VAL A 116 14.59 15.32 8.19
N ALA A 117 14.48 16.38 7.37
CA ALA A 117 15.56 16.80 6.48
C ALA A 117 16.83 17.23 7.25
N ALA A 118 16.65 17.78 8.46
CA ALA A 118 17.73 18.21 9.35
C ALA A 118 18.42 17.05 10.09
N PHE A 119 17.89 15.82 10.05
CA PHE A 119 18.48 14.67 10.75
C PHE A 119 19.91 14.39 10.28
N GLY A 120 20.81 14.23 11.26
CA GLY A 120 22.23 13.97 11.07
C GLY A 120 22.62 12.53 11.42
N ALA A 121 23.92 12.30 11.62
CA ALA A 121 24.45 10.99 11.98
C ALA A 121 23.89 10.48 13.33
N SER A 122 23.75 11.38 14.31
CA SER A 122 23.16 11.09 15.63
C SER A 122 21.74 10.52 15.52
N GLU A 123 20.89 11.11 14.70
CA GLU A 123 19.53 10.65 14.49
C GLU A 123 19.52 9.30 13.77
N VAL A 124 20.42 9.09 12.80
CA VAL A 124 20.54 7.78 12.14
C VAL A 124 20.89 6.68 13.14
N ASP A 125 21.87 6.93 14.02
CA ASP A 125 22.27 5.94 15.03
C ASP A 125 21.16 5.69 16.05
N ARG A 126 20.46 6.75 16.49
CA ARG A 126 19.26 6.64 17.34
C ARG A 126 18.17 5.80 16.68
N LEU A 127 17.86 6.04 15.41
CA LEU A 127 16.85 5.30 14.65
C LEU A 127 17.25 3.84 14.43
N LEU A 128 18.53 3.56 14.23
CA LEU A 128 19.04 2.19 14.12
C LEU A 128 18.97 1.42 15.44
N ALA A 129 18.98 2.11 16.58
CA ALA A 129 18.83 1.51 17.90
C ALA A 129 17.35 1.27 18.28
N ASP A 130 16.39 1.97 17.66
CA ASP A 130 14.98 1.93 18.05
C ASP A 130 14.26 0.62 17.61
N PRO A 131 13.84 -0.25 18.54
CA PRO A 131 13.12 -1.48 18.22
C PRO A 131 11.65 -1.24 17.80
N GLY A 132 11.12 -0.05 18.05
CA GLY A 132 9.77 0.38 17.69
C GLY A 132 9.56 0.44 16.18
N ILE A 133 10.61 0.74 15.41
CA ILE A 133 10.56 0.86 13.94
C ILE A 133 11.22 -0.34 13.24
N VAL A 134 11.34 -0.26 11.91
CA VAL A 134 12.12 -1.19 11.09
C VAL A 134 13.55 -0.68 10.98
N ARG A 135 14.49 -1.34 11.66
CA ARG A 135 15.91 -0.95 11.76
C ARG A 135 16.70 -1.29 10.49
N ASN A 136 16.38 -0.58 9.40
CA ASN A 136 17.06 -0.72 8.12
C ASN A 136 17.75 0.58 7.73
N ARG A 137 19.09 0.58 7.74
CA ARG A 137 19.92 1.76 7.49
C ARG A 137 19.63 2.42 6.13
N ALA A 138 19.46 1.62 5.08
CA ALA A 138 19.22 2.15 3.73
C ALA A 138 17.87 2.88 3.65
N LYS A 139 16.81 2.31 4.26
CA LYS A 139 15.48 2.92 4.30
C LYS A 139 15.44 4.16 5.20
N ILE A 140 16.10 4.14 6.36
CA ILE A 140 16.24 5.32 7.23
C ILE A 140 16.92 6.47 6.48
N LEU A 141 18.07 6.20 5.86
CA LEU A 141 18.78 7.22 5.06
C LEU A 141 17.91 7.69 3.90
N ALA A 142 17.17 6.79 3.24
CA ALA A 142 16.25 7.15 2.17
C ALA A 142 15.16 8.10 2.65
N THR A 143 14.51 7.85 3.78
CA THR A 143 13.50 8.75 4.36
C THR A 143 14.07 10.14 4.64
N ILE A 144 15.27 10.24 5.21
CA ILE A 144 15.96 11.53 5.44
C ILE A 144 16.26 12.25 4.11
N GLY A 145 16.76 11.51 3.12
CA GLY A 145 17.02 12.07 1.78
C GLY A 145 15.75 12.51 1.06
N ASN A 146 14.67 11.74 1.20
CA ASN A 146 13.36 12.06 0.63
C ASN A 146 12.75 13.30 1.30
N ALA A 147 13.00 13.51 2.61
CA ALA A 147 12.59 14.74 3.30
C ALA A 147 13.30 15.97 2.71
N ARG A 148 14.63 15.87 2.49
CA ARG A 148 15.40 16.94 1.82
C ARG A 148 14.89 17.23 0.41
N ALA A 149 14.60 16.18 -0.36
CA ALA A 149 14.03 16.31 -1.69
C ALA A 149 12.61 16.94 -1.66
N THR A 150 11.81 16.59 -0.66
CA THR A 150 10.47 17.18 -0.42
C THR A 150 10.58 18.68 -0.16
N VAL A 151 11.47 19.09 0.75
CA VAL A 151 11.71 20.51 1.04
C VAL A 151 12.22 21.27 -0.20
N ALA A 152 13.17 20.70 -0.94
CA ALA A 152 13.70 21.31 -2.15
C ALA A 152 12.63 21.49 -3.24
N LEU A 153 11.70 20.52 -3.35
CA LEU A 153 10.63 20.54 -4.35
C LEU A 153 9.63 21.68 -4.16
N ARG A 154 9.57 22.32 -2.98
CA ARG A 154 8.70 23.48 -2.74
C ARG A 154 8.95 24.63 -3.71
N ALA A 155 10.18 24.77 -4.21
CA ALA A 155 10.53 25.74 -5.26
C ALA A 155 9.81 25.48 -6.60
N ASP A 156 9.43 24.22 -6.87
CA ASP A 156 8.72 23.80 -8.09
C ASP A 156 7.24 23.45 -7.81
N GLY A 157 6.66 24.00 -6.73
CA GLY A 157 5.25 23.79 -6.36
C GLY A 157 5.01 22.71 -5.32
N GLY A 158 6.02 21.94 -4.91
CA GLY A 158 5.94 21.02 -3.76
C GLY A 158 5.50 19.59 -4.09
N LEU A 159 5.55 18.73 -3.07
CA LEU A 159 5.32 17.30 -3.22
C LEU A 159 3.88 16.95 -3.61
N ALA A 160 2.90 17.63 -3.00
CA ALA A 160 1.50 17.32 -3.23
C ALA A 160 1.06 17.58 -4.68
N PRO A 161 1.33 18.76 -5.27
CA PRO A 161 1.01 19.00 -6.68
C PRO A 161 1.75 18.04 -7.63
N LEU A 162 3.02 17.73 -7.35
CA LEU A 162 3.77 16.77 -8.16
C LEU A 162 3.14 15.38 -8.15
N ILE A 163 2.79 14.85 -6.97
CA ILE A 163 2.18 13.52 -6.88
C ILE A 163 0.84 13.51 -7.61
N TRP A 164 -0.04 14.47 -7.29
CA TRP A 164 -1.38 14.53 -7.85
C TRP A 164 -1.44 14.87 -9.34
N SER A 165 -0.36 15.41 -9.95
CA SER A 165 -0.30 15.56 -11.41
C SER A 165 -0.23 14.24 -12.17
N PHE A 166 -0.06 13.10 -11.48
CA PHE A 166 -0.08 11.76 -12.08
C PHE A 166 -1.40 11.02 -11.85
N GLN A 167 -2.47 11.72 -11.43
CA GLN A 167 -3.79 11.10 -11.37
C GLN A 167 -4.17 10.57 -12.78
N PRO A 168 -4.57 9.28 -12.90
CA PRO A 168 -4.97 8.74 -14.20
C PRO A 168 -6.29 9.35 -14.67
N GLU A 169 -6.68 9.08 -15.92
CA GLU A 169 -8.01 9.46 -16.43
C GLU A 169 -9.12 8.52 -15.94
N ALA A 170 -8.77 7.28 -15.58
CA ALA A 170 -9.70 6.26 -15.10
C ALA A 170 -9.03 5.32 -14.09
N THR A 171 -9.84 4.63 -13.30
CA THR A 171 -9.39 3.63 -12.32
C THR A 171 -9.87 2.22 -12.68
N PRO A 172 -9.15 1.18 -12.22
CA PRO A 172 -9.61 -0.19 -12.32
C PRO A 172 -11.00 -0.41 -11.70
N ARG A 173 -11.72 -1.41 -12.24
CA ARG A 173 -13.02 -1.86 -11.73
C ARG A 173 -12.96 -3.34 -11.31
N PRO A 174 -12.07 -3.71 -10.36
CA PRO A 174 -11.80 -5.11 -10.05
C PRO A 174 -12.99 -5.77 -9.36
N ARG A 175 -13.35 -6.98 -9.80
CA ARG A 175 -14.32 -7.84 -9.10
C ARG A 175 -13.63 -8.79 -8.12
N THR A 176 -12.38 -9.11 -8.38
CA THR A 176 -11.54 -10.00 -7.59
C THR A 176 -10.21 -9.35 -7.25
N LEU A 177 -9.52 -9.80 -6.19
CA LEU A 177 -8.21 -9.27 -5.82
C LEU A 177 -7.15 -9.54 -6.89
N ALA A 178 -7.31 -10.62 -7.67
CA ALA A 178 -6.41 -10.98 -8.76
C ALA A 178 -6.48 -9.99 -9.95
N GLU A 179 -7.55 -9.21 -10.06
CA GLU A 179 -7.71 -8.17 -11.09
C GLU A 179 -7.03 -6.85 -10.71
N ILE A 180 -6.56 -6.70 -9.47
CA ILE A 180 -5.87 -5.49 -9.02
C ILE A 180 -4.44 -5.48 -9.58
N PRO A 181 -4.06 -4.50 -10.41
CA PRO A 181 -2.72 -4.42 -10.96
C PRO A 181 -1.72 -4.04 -9.85
N THR A 182 -0.45 -4.39 -10.04
CA THR A 182 0.64 -4.00 -9.12
C THR A 182 1.42 -2.78 -9.58
N SER A 183 1.11 -2.25 -10.77
CA SER A 183 1.69 -1.03 -11.33
C SER A 183 0.82 -0.49 -12.46
N SER A 184 1.02 0.78 -12.83
CA SER A 184 0.35 1.41 -13.97
C SER A 184 1.36 2.21 -14.83
N ALA A 185 0.88 2.88 -15.88
CA ALA A 185 1.72 3.83 -16.62
C ALA A 185 2.08 5.04 -15.76
N GLU A 186 1.10 5.54 -15.02
CA GLU A 186 1.20 6.68 -14.12
C GLU A 186 2.13 6.39 -12.95
N SER A 187 2.07 5.20 -12.34
CA SER A 187 2.96 4.85 -11.24
C SER A 187 4.43 4.72 -11.69
N ARG A 188 4.68 4.27 -12.93
CA ARG A 188 6.01 4.27 -13.55
C ARG A 188 6.52 5.69 -13.82
N SER A 189 5.65 6.56 -14.31
CA SER A 189 5.96 7.97 -14.56
C SER A 189 6.24 8.73 -13.26
N LEU A 190 5.40 8.55 -12.24
CA LEU A 190 5.60 9.12 -10.90
C LEU A 190 6.92 8.64 -10.28
N SER A 191 7.20 7.33 -10.32
CA SER A 191 8.48 6.74 -9.90
C SER A 191 9.66 7.43 -10.59
N THR A 192 9.58 7.64 -11.90
CA THR A 192 10.64 8.31 -12.68
C THR A 192 10.81 9.76 -12.25
N ALA A 193 9.71 10.51 -12.12
CA ALA A 193 9.71 11.91 -11.76
C ALA A 193 10.26 12.17 -10.34
N LEU A 194 9.94 11.31 -9.38
CA LEU A 194 10.46 11.38 -8.02
C LEU A 194 11.95 11.01 -7.97
N ARG A 195 12.39 9.97 -8.69
CA ARG A 195 13.82 9.61 -8.77
C ARG A 195 14.67 10.73 -9.36
N ALA A 196 14.17 11.41 -10.39
CA ALA A 196 14.85 12.57 -10.98
C ALA A 196 15.05 13.72 -9.97
N ARG A 197 14.26 13.76 -8.90
CA ARG A 197 14.34 14.74 -7.80
C ARG A 197 15.08 14.20 -6.57
N GLY A 198 15.75 13.05 -6.69
CA GLY A 198 16.57 12.47 -5.62
C GLY A 198 15.81 11.59 -4.63
N PHE A 199 14.53 11.31 -4.85
CA PHE A 199 13.80 10.35 -4.00
C PHE A 199 14.31 8.92 -4.22
N ARG A 200 14.34 8.15 -3.14
CA ARG A 200 14.79 6.75 -3.09
C ARG A 200 13.69 5.84 -2.55
N PHE A 201 13.76 4.55 -2.89
CA PHE A 201 12.74 3.54 -2.57
C PHE A 201 11.35 3.85 -3.14
N VAL A 202 11.30 4.61 -4.24
CA VAL A 202 10.08 5.00 -4.95
C VAL A 202 9.95 4.20 -6.25
N GLY A 203 9.86 2.87 -6.16
CA GLY A 203 9.67 2.01 -7.34
C GLY A 203 8.22 2.04 -7.88
N PRO A 204 7.98 1.64 -9.14
CA PRO A 204 6.63 1.70 -9.73
C PRO A 204 5.54 0.96 -8.94
N THR A 205 5.87 -0.17 -8.32
CA THR A 205 4.95 -0.91 -7.45
C THR A 205 4.67 -0.16 -6.15
N THR A 206 5.70 0.38 -5.50
CA THR A 206 5.56 1.23 -4.31
C THR A 206 4.73 2.48 -4.61
N MET A 207 4.91 3.08 -5.78
CA MET A 207 4.14 4.24 -6.20
C MET A 207 2.70 3.88 -6.53
N PHE A 208 2.43 2.70 -7.08
CA PHE A 208 1.06 2.24 -7.27
C PHE A 208 0.35 2.04 -5.92
N ALA A 209 1.02 1.39 -4.96
CA ALA A 209 0.51 1.25 -3.59
C ALA A 209 0.25 2.60 -2.92
N LEU A 210 1.15 3.59 -3.11
CA LEU A 210 0.93 4.95 -2.65
C LEU A 210 -0.32 5.57 -3.28
N MET A 211 -0.47 5.45 -4.61
CA MET A 211 -1.62 6.00 -5.35
C MET A 211 -2.95 5.39 -4.87
N GLU A 212 -2.96 4.08 -4.56
CA GLU A 212 -4.11 3.42 -3.94
C GLU A 212 -4.37 3.96 -2.53
N ALA A 213 -3.34 3.98 -1.67
CA ALA A 213 -3.46 4.38 -0.28
C ALA A 213 -3.97 5.83 -0.11
N VAL A 214 -3.60 6.74 -1.00
CA VAL A 214 -3.98 8.16 -0.96
C VAL A 214 -5.21 8.49 -1.79
N GLY A 215 -5.96 7.47 -2.25
CA GLY A 215 -7.22 7.66 -2.98
C GLY A 215 -7.08 8.21 -4.40
N MET A 216 -5.86 8.29 -4.93
CA MET A 216 -5.62 8.66 -6.31
C MET A 216 -6.08 7.57 -7.26
N VAL A 217 -5.96 6.29 -6.90
CA VAL A 217 -6.49 5.17 -7.68
C VAL A 217 -7.46 4.39 -6.82
N ASP A 218 -8.70 4.26 -7.27
CA ASP A 218 -9.71 3.44 -6.60
C ASP A 218 -9.62 1.98 -7.08
N THR A 219 -8.97 1.14 -6.27
CA THR A 219 -8.89 -0.31 -6.47
C THR A 219 -9.79 -1.08 -5.50
N HIS A 220 -10.70 -0.41 -4.80
CA HIS A 220 -11.73 -1.11 -4.04
C HIS A 220 -12.49 -2.05 -4.98
N LEU A 221 -12.67 -3.30 -4.53
CA LEU A 221 -13.49 -4.27 -5.24
C LEU A 221 -14.88 -3.68 -5.46
N ILE A 222 -15.50 -3.99 -6.60
CA ILE A 222 -16.83 -3.48 -6.93
C ILE A 222 -17.88 -3.82 -5.86
N SER A 223 -17.71 -4.93 -5.16
CA SER A 223 -18.58 -5.34 -4.05
C SER A 223 -18.20 -4.76 -2.69
N SER A 224 -17.12 -3.97 -2.58
CA SER A 224 -16.71 -3.35 -1.32
C SER A 224 -17.61 -2.18 -0.95
N HIS A 225 -17.89 -2.03 0.35
CA HIS A 225 -18.64 -0.88 0.87
C HIS A 225 -17.92 0.47 0.70
N ARG A 226 -16.61 0.45 0.38
CA ARG A 226 -15.78 1.65 0.20
C ARG A 226 -15.57 2.03 -1.26
N ARG A 227 -16.13 1.27 -2.20
CA ARG A 227 -16.05 1.59 -3.63
C ARG A 227 -16.61 2.99 -3.89
N GLY A 228 -15.85 3.85 -4.55
CA GLY A 228 -16.27 5.24 -4.84
C GLY A 228 -16.37 6.17 -3.63
N ALA A 229 -15.93 5.75 -2.44
CA ALA A 229 -16.08 6.55 -1.22
C ALA A 229 -15.17 7.78 -1.17
N SER A 230 -14.15 7.87 -2.03
CA SER A 230 -13.16 8.95 -1.99
C SER A 230 -13.66 10.30 -2.50
N GLY A 231 -14.76 10.32 -3.27
CA GLY A 231 -15.28 11.50 -3.96
C GLY A 231 -14.40 12.02 -5.11
N VAL A 232 -13.28 11.35 -5.41
CA VAL A 232 -12.41 11.66 -6.56
C VAL A 232 -12.97 11.05 -7.84
N TRP A 233 -13.63 9.91 -7.71
CA TRP A 233 -14.14 9.11 -8.81
C TRP A 233 -15.67 9.03 -8.71
N THR A 234 -16.33 9.33 -9.82
CA THR A 234 -17.80 9.26 -9.99
C THR A 234 -18.18 8.13 -10.92
#